data_AF-A0A6B0VKI3-F1
#
_entry.id   AF-A0A6B0VKI3-F1
#
_cell.length_a   1.000
_cell.length_b   1.000
_cell.length_c   1.000
_cell.angle_alpha   90.00
_cell.angle_beta   90.00
_cell.angle_gamma   90.00
#
_symmetry.space_group_name_H-M   'P 1'
#
loop_
_entity.id
_entity.type
_entity.pdbx_description
1 polymer ?
#
loop_
_entity_poly.entity_id
_entity_poly.type
_entity_poly.pdbx_seq_one_letter_code
_entity_poly.pdbx_strand_id
1 'polypeptide(L)'
;MSQDLPTIDDVDEDELVGQLSEDVPKIAADSKCRGKRTEKRDGDSVFVGYCGARAGKATDQGVSDGRRCNHHGGGNSGDKGQGATEGNDNAVDHGGYRKHFTRHLTDGEQEAFDEARRALGDPKDAKQVAQTAASLCLIQYDRTGDERFMRRYESICDKAGIFPNEEIDVNHSGSIDLWKDSAQEGDE
;
A
#
# COMPACT_ATOMS: atom_id res chain seq x y z
N MET A 1 10.79 -9.66 24.99
CA MET A 1 12.24 -9.84 25.11
C MET A 1 12.83 -9.40 23.78
N SER A 2 13.49 -8.24 23.73
CA SER A 2 14.21 -7.84 22.52
C SER A 2 15.48 -8.69 22.48
N GLN A 3 15.66 -9.48 21.43
CA GLN A 3 16.89 -10.22 21.23
C GLN A 3 17.86 -9.25 20.56
N ASP A 4 18.93 -8.88 21.26
CA ASP A 4 20.02 -8.10 20.69
C ASP A 4 20.56 -8.81 19.45
N LEU A 5 20.65 -8.09 18.33
CA LEU A 5 21.22 -8.64 17.10
C LEU A 5 22.70 -8.97 17.32
N PRO A 6 23.22 -10.07 16.74
CA PRO A 6 24.64 -10.39 16.79
C PRO A 6 25.47 -9.26 16.16
N THR A 7 26.71 -9.15 16.61
CA THR A 7 27.72 -8.26 16.04
C THR A 7 28.53 -8.96 14.96
N ILE A 8 29.37 -8.22 14.24
CA ILE A 8 30.21 -8.81 13.19
C ILE A 8 31.22 -9.82 13.75
N ASP A 9 31.60 -9.68 15.01
CA ASP A 9 32.57 -10.57 15.66
C ASP A 9 31.92 -11.90 16.09
N ASP A 10 30.59 -11.97 16.09
CA ASP A 10 29.82 -13.18 16.44
C ASP A 10 29.56 -14.08 15.23
N VAL A 11 30.01 -13.69 14.04
CA VAL A 11 29.80 -14.44 12.79
C VAL A 11 31.11 -14.61 12.02
N ASP A 12 31.21 -15.70 11.28
CA ASP A 12 32.21 -15.83 10.22
C ASP A 12 31.57 -15.44 8.88
N GLU A 13 31.94 -14.27 8.33
CA GLU A 13 31.39 -13.78 7.07
C GLU A 13 31.71 -14.74 5.90
N ASP A 14 32.90 -15.35 5.89
CA ASP A 14 33.38 -16.16 4.78
C ASP A 14 32.61 -17.50 4.70
N GLU A 15 32.22 -18.08 5.84
CA GLU A 15 31.38 -19.28 5.89
C GLU A 15 29.93 -19.04 5.42
N LEU A 16 29.47 -17.79 5.48
CA LEU A 16 28.11 -17.39 5.11
C LEU A 16 27.99 -17.07 3.61
N VAL A 17 29.10 -16.76 2.93
CA VAL A 17 29.07 -16.44 1.49
C VAL A 17 28.56 -17.62 0.68
N GLY A 18 27.56 -17.36 -0.16
CA GLY A 18 26.90 -18.38 -1.00
C GLY A 18 25.68 -19.03 -0.36
N GLN A 19 25.44 -18.83 0.94
CA GLN A 19 24.20 -19.26 1.59
C GLN A 19 23.01 -18.39 1.13
N LEU A 20 21.79 -18.91 1.26
CA LEU A 20 20.59 -18.14 0.99
C LEU A 20 20.52 -16.94 1.95
N SER A 21 20.12 -15.79 1.40
CA SER A 21 20.04 -14.53 2.16
C SER A 21 19.16 -14.64 3.42
N GLU A 22 18.17 -15.51 3.42
CA GLU A 22 17.25 -15.72 4.54
C GLU A 22 17.88 -16.45 5.72
N ASP A 23 18.79 -17.39 5.44
CA ASP A 23 19.47 -18.21 6.45
C ASP A 23 20.63 -17.49 7.14
N VAL A 24 21.20 -16.49 6.46
CA VAL A 24 22.30 -15.70 7.01
C VAL A 24 21.80 -14.81 8.16
N PRO A 25 22.51 -14.68 9.29
CA PRO A 25 22.10 -13.79 10.38
C PRO A 25 22.11 -12.31 9.97
N LYS A 26 21.22 -11.53 10.58
CA LYS A 26 21.25 -10.06 10.49
C LYS A 26 22.15 -9.52 11.59
N ILE A 27 23.00 -8.56 11.27
CA ILE A 27 24.01 -8.02 12.19
C ILE A 27 23.76 -6.55 12.46
N ALA A 28 23.89 -6.12 13.70
CA ALA A 28 23.74 -4.70 14.05
C ALA A 28 24.73 -3.81 13.26
N ALA A 29 24.30 -2.59 12.93
CA ALA A 29 25.24 -1.61 12.41
C ALA A 29 26.18 -1.16 13.54
N ASP A 30 27.46 -0.97 13.21
CA ASP A 30 28.49 -0.47 14.10
C ASP A 30 29.00 0.87 13.53
N SER A 31 30.32 1.07 13.48
CA SER A 31 30.94 2.15 12.70
C SER A 31 30.75 1.99 11.18
N LYS A 32 30.32 0.79 10.74
CA LYS A 32 29.99 0.44 9.36
C LYS A 32 28.53 0.05 9.23
N CYS A 33 28.06 0.02 7.99
CA CYS A 33 26.69 -0.23 7.66
C CYS A 33 26.26 -1.65 8.03
N ARG A 34 27.06 -2.69 7.78
CA ARG A 34 26.76 -4.12 8.04
C ARG A 34 25.45 -4.66 7.43
N GLY A 35 24.88 -3.96 6.44
CA GLY A 35 23.72 -4.47 5.70
C GLY A 35 24.13 -5.68 4.85
N LYS A 36 23.29 -6.72 4.77
CA LYS A 36 23.58 -7.88 3.90
C LYS A 36 23.68 -7.43 2.45
N ARG A 37 24.73 -7.84 1.75
CA ARG A 37 24.81 -7.75 0.29
C ARG A 37 24.40 -9.09 -0.28
N THR A 38 23.57 -9.05 -1.31
CA THR A 38 23.08 -10.25 -1.97
C THR A 38 23.28 -10.15 -3.48
N GLU A 39 23.40 -11.31 -4.12
CA GLU A 39 23.46 -11.47 -5.57
C GLU A 39 22.40 -12.48 -6.00
N LYS A 40 21.84 -12.32 -7.19
CA LYS A 40 20.92 -13.31 -7.76
C LYS A 40 21.70 -14.41 -8.46
N ARG A 41 21.51 -15.66 -8.04
CA ARG A 41 22.04 -16.86 -8.70
C ARG A 41 20.93 -17.88 -8.83
N ASP A 42 20.70 -18.35 -10.06
CA ASP A 42 19.68 -19.36 -10.39
C ASP A 42 18.25 -19.04 -9.88
N GLY A 43 17.93 -17.74 -9.78
CA GLY A 43 16.63 -17.26 -9.30
C GLY A 43 16.59 -16.91 -7.81
N ASP A 44 17.54 -17.43 -7.03
CA ASP A 44 17.63 -17.23 -5.59
C ASP A 44 18.57 -16.08 -5.21
N SER A 45 18.30 -15.45 -4.07
CA SER A 45 19.18 -14.39 -3.52
C SER A 45 20.18 -14.99 -2.55
N VAL A 46 21.45 -15.05 -2.97
CA VAL A 46 22.55 -15.57 -2.16
C VAL A 46 23.33 -14.44 -1.50
N PHE A 47 23.83 -14.68 -0.29
CA PHE A 47 24.65 -13.73 0.45
C PHE A 47 26.08 -13.65 -0.12
N VAL A 48 26.60 -12.43 -0.24
CA VAL A 48 27.96 -12.16 -0.77
C VAL A 48 28.78 -11.25 0.17
N GLY A 49 28.39 -11.19 1.44
CA GLY A 49 29.09 -10.43 2.48
C GLY A 49 28.32 -9.23 3.01
N TYR A 50 28.84 -8.62 4.07
CA TYR A 50 28.24 -7.45 4.71
C TYR A 50 28.74 -6.13 4.11
N CYS A 51 27.92 -5.09 4.16
CA CYS A 51 28.27 -3.77 3.66
C CYS A 51 29.34 -3.11 4.55
N GLY A 52 30.51 -2.86 3.96
CA GLY A 52 31.62 -2.15 4.62
C GLY A 52 31.57 -0.62 4.54
N ALA A 53 30.50 -0.02 4.00
CA ALA A 53 30.37 1.44 3.95
C ALA A 53 30.27 2.03 5.36
N ARG A 54 30.73 3.27 5.55
CA ARG A 54 30.59 4.00 6.82
C ARG A 54 29.11 4.08 7.23
N ALA A 55 28.83 3.88 8.52
CA ALA A 55 27.48 3.96 9.05
C ALA A 55 26.84 5.34 8.74
N GLY A 56 25.57 5.36 8.31
CA GLY A 56 24.88 6.58 7.87
C GLY A 56 25.43 7.23 6.59
N LYS A 57 26.27 6.54 5.79
CA LYS A 57 26.77 7.12 4.52
C LYS A 57 25.60 7.49 3.58
N ALA A 58 25.66 8.72 3.07
CA ALA A 58 24.74 9.29 2.09
C ALA A 58 23.27 9.36 2.54
N THR A 59 23.03 9.44 3.84
CA THR A 59 21.71 9.69 4.43
C THR A 59 21.56 11.18 4.75
N ASP A 60 20.34 11.71 4.74
CA ASP A 60 20.07 13.13 5.04
C ASP A 60 20.46 13.52 6.47
N GLN A 61 20.43 12.54 7.38
CA GLN A 61 20.80 12.71 8.78
C GLN A 61 22.31 12.59 9.03
N GLY A 62 23.09 12.31 7.99
CA GLY A 62 24.53 12.19 8.04
C GLY A 62 25.06 10.88 8.64
N VAL A 63 26.38 10.81 8.71
CA VAL A 63 27.12 9.67 9.23
C VAL A 63 26.94 9.57 10.76
N SER A 64 26.49 8.41 11.23
CA SER A 64 26.38 8.08 12.66
C SER A 64 26.57 6.59 12.84
N ASP A 65 27.30 6.22 13.89
CA ASP A 65 27.42 4.82 14.32
C ASP A 65 26.04 4.26 14.65
N GLY A 66 25.87 2.95 14.44
CA GLY A 66 24.58 2.28 14.65
C GLY A 66 23.54 2.55 13.55
N ARG A 67 23.90 3.29 12.48
CA ARG A 67 23.00 3.55 11.34
C ARG A 67 23.44 2.85 10.06
N ARG A 68 22.46 2.37 9.30
CA ARG A 68 22.69 1.85 7.95
C ARG A 68 22.99 2.97 6.96
N CYS A 69 23.68 2.66 5.86
CA CYS A 69 23.80 3.60 4.74
C CYS A 69 22.47 3.73 3.98
N ASN A 70 22.36 4.74 3.13
CA ASN A 70 21.16 4.97 2.30
C ASN A 70 20.72 3.74 1.49
N HIS A 71 21.66 2.96 0.95
CA HIS A 71 21.39 1.75 0.18
C HIS A 71 20.90 0.58 1.03
N HIS A 72 21.05 0.67 2.36
CA HIS A 72 20.60 -0.37 3.30
C HIS A 72 19.66 0.20 4.37
N GLY A 73 18.85 1.22 4.00
CA GLY A 73 17.73 1.68 4.82
C GLY A 73 17.98 2.91 5.69
N GLY A 74 19.16 3.54 5.61
CA GLY A 74 19.50 4.93 5.98
C GLY A 74 19.24 5.46 7.39
N GLY A 75 18.10 5.14 8.00
CA GLY A 75 17.66 5.58 9.33
C GLY A 75 16.80 4.55 10.08
N ASN A 76 16.53 3.36 9.51
CA ASN A 76 15.79 2.31 10.21
C ASN A 76 16.72 1.54 11.17
N SER A 77 16.91 2.09 12.37
CA SER A 77 17.56 1.46 13.53
C SER A 77 16.57 0.67 14.40
N GLY A 78 15.58 0.00 13.81
CA GLY A 78 14.65 -0.83 14.57
C GLY A 78 15.23 -2.22 14.86
N ASP A 79 14.91 -2.78 16.03
CA ASP A 79 15.26 -4.16 16.48
C ASP A 79 14.87 -5.28 15.48
N LYS A 80 14.10 -4.96 14.44
CA LYS A 80 13.69 -5.87 13.38
C LYS A 80 14.45 -5.72 12.06
N GLY A 81 15.57 -4.97 12.04
CA GLY A 81 16.46 -4.72 10.91
C GLY A 81 15.98 -5.23 9.55
N GLN A 82 15.43 -4.36 8.70
CA GLN A 82 14.92 -4.67 7.35
C GLN A 82 13.92 -5.85 7.28
N GLY A 83 12.64 -5.54 7.42
CA GLY A 83 11.66 -5.91 6.40
C GLY A 83 11.20 -4.61 5.73
N ALA A 84 10.66 -4.68 4.52
CA ALA A 84 9.70 -3.65 4.12
C ALA A 84 8.65 -3.51 5.26
N THR A 85 8.04 -2.34 5.40
CA THR A 85 6.78 -2.25 6.14
C THR A 85 5.84 -3.35 5.64
N GLU A 86 4.95 -3.83 6.50
CA GLU A 86 3.91 -4.77 6.06
C GLU A 86 3.05 -4.02 5.02
N GLY A 87 3.31 -4.29 3.75
CA GLY A 87 3.03 -3.36 2.65
C GLY A 87 4.34 -2.90 2.03
N ASN A 88 4.72 -3.51 0.91
CA ASN A 88 5.92 -3.19 0.13
C ASN A 88 5.87 -1.75 -0.44
N ASP A 89 5.96 -0.75 0.43
CA ASP A 89 5.83 0.66 0.08
C ASP A 89 7.00 1.11 -0.80
N ASN A 90 8.17 0.45 -0.68
CA ASN A 90 9.31 0.72 -1.55
C ASN A 90 9.06 0.36 -3.02
N ALA A 91 8.37 -0.74 -3.34
CA ALA A 91 8.00 -1.02 -4.74
C ALA A 91 6.89 -0.09 -5.26
N VAL A 92 6.12 0.48 -4.34
CA VAL A 92 4.99 1.39 -4.62
C VAL A 92 5.48 2.85 -4.80
N ASP A 93 6.58 3.23 -4.12
CA ASP A 93 7.20 4.56 -4.15
C ASP A 93 8.40 4.68 -5.10
N HIS A 94 9.05 3.58 -5.48
CA HIS A 94 9.98 3.58 -6.61
C HIS A 94 9.19 3.72 -7.92
N GLY A 95 8.79 4.96 -8.22
CA GLY A 95 7.97 5.38 -9.36
C GLY A 95 8.54 5.11 -10.76
N GLY A 96 9.47 4.17 -10.92
CA GLY A 96 9.94 3.69 -12.21
C GLY A 96 8.80 3.06 -13.03
N TYR A 97 8.02 2.16 -12.43
CA TYR A 97 6.90 1.53 -13.14
C TYR A 97 5.70 2.48 -13.31
N ARG A 98 5.39 3.30 -12.30
CA ARG A 98 4.26 4.25 -12.32
C ARG A 98 4.37 5.28 -13.46
N LYS A 99 5.54 5.91 -13.60
CA LYS A 99 5.77 6.94 -14.62
C LYS A 99 5.59 6.41 -16.04
N HIS A 100 5.85 5.13 -16.29
CA HIS A 100 5.66 4.55 -17.61
C HIS A 100 4.18 4.37 -17.99
N PHE A 101 3.31 4.05 -17.02
CA PHE A 101 1.88 3.88 -17.28
C PHE A 101 1.14 5.21 -17.40
N THR A 102 1.52 6.24 -16.62
CA THR A 102 0.81 7.52 -16.60
C THR A 102 1.38 8.58 -17.55
N ARG A 103 2.48 8.30 -18.29
CA ARG A 103 3.14 9.28 -19.19
C ARG A 103 2.26 9.92 -20.27
N HIS A 104 1.14 9.28 -20.61
CA HIS A 104 0.20 9.75 -21.63
C HIS A 104 -0.89 10.65 -21.04
N LEU A 105 -0.99 10.71 -19.72
CA LEU A 105 -1.91 11.56 -18.99
C LEU A 105 -1.33 12.98 -18.90
N THR A 106 -2.20 13.98 -19.03
CA THR A 106 -1.89 15.37 -18.70
C THR A 106 -1.56 15.51 -17.21
N ASP A 107 -0.92 16.61 -16.82
CA ASP A 107 -0.54 16.84 -15.42
C ASP A 107 -1.75 16.80 -14.48
N GLY A 108 -2.89 17.36 -14.90
CA GLY A 108 -4.13 17.30 -14.11
C GLY A 108 -4.72 15.88 -14.01
N GLU A 109 -4.60 15.06 -15.05
CA GLU A 109 -5.03 13.66 -15.03
C GLU A 109 -4.10 12.79 -14.17
N GLN A 110 -2.81 13.10 -14.13
CA GLN A 110 -1.85 12.45 -13.25
C GLN A 110 -2.14 12.77 -11.78
N GLU A 111 -2.44 14.03 -11.47
CA GLU A 111 -2.83 14.45 -10.12
C GLU A 111 -4.11 13.75 -9.67
N ALA A 112 -5.14 13.73 -10.52
CA ALA A 112 -6.39 13.02 -10.24
C ALA A 112 -6.19 11.50 -10.08
N PHE A 113 -5.32 10.88 -10.88
CA PHE A 113 -4.97 9.46 -10.74
C PHE A 113 -4.27 9.18 -9.39
N ASP A 114 -3.35 10.05 -8.99
CA ASP A 114 -2.60 9.94 -7.75
C ASP A 114 -3.50 10.12 -6.52
N GLU A 115 -4.44 11.06 -6.58
CA GLU A 115 -5.47 11.27 -5.56
C GLU A 115 -6.41 10.08 -5.45
N ALA A 116 -6.96 9.60 -6.58
CA ALA A 116 -7.85 8.43 -6.60
C ALA A 116 -7.15 7.18 -6.05
N ARG A 117 -5.88 6.97 -6.39
CA ARG A 117 -5.08 5.87 -5.84
C ARG A 117 -4.93 5.99 -4.32
N ARG A 118 -4.67 7.19 -3.80
CA ARG A 118 -4.56 7.42 -2.35
C ARG A 118 -5.88 7.11 -1.66
N ALA A 119 -7.00 7.59 -2.19
CA ALA A 119 -8.33 7.33 -1.66
C ALA A 119 -8.68 5.83 -1.67
N LEU A 120 -8.25 5.08 -2.70
CA LEU A 120 -8.46 3.63 -2.77
C LEU A 120 -7.61 2.83 -1.76
N GLY A 121 -6.61 3.44 -1.13
CA GLY A 121 -5.78 2.80 -0.10
C GLY A 121 -6.46 2.71 1.26
N ASP A 122 -7.41 3.59 1.55
CA ASP A 122 -8.19 3.58 2.80
C ASP A 122 -9.58 2.95 2.55
N PRO A 123 -10.03 1.97 3.35
CA PRO A 123 -11.33 1.31 3.14
C PRO A 123 -12.54 2.24 3.12
N LYS A 124 -12.52 3.32 3.92
CA LYS A 124 -13.62 4.28 4.00
C LYS A 124 -13.65 5.15 2.75
N ASP A 125 -12.50 5.64 2.32
CA ASP A 125 -12.39 6.49 1.14
C ASP A 125 -12.59 5.67 -0.15
N ALA A 126 -12.15 4.41 -0.17
CA ALA A 126 -12.42 3.48 -1.28
C ALA A 126 -13.92 3.25 -1.50
N LYS A 127 -14.70 3.18 -0.41
CA LYS A 127 -16.17 3.08 -0.51
C LYS A 127 -16.78 4.34 -1.13
N GLN A 128 -16.28 5.53 -0.80
CA GLN A 128 -16.73 6.78 -1.42
C GLN A 128 -16.40 6.82 -2.92
N VAL A 129 -15.19 6.41 -3.31
CA VAL A 129 -14.80 6.29 -4.72
C VAL A 129 -15.72 5.31 -5.47
N ALA A 130 -16.06 4.17 -4.86
CA ALA A 130 -17.00 3.21 -5.43
C ALA A 130 -18.41 3.80 -5.60
N GLN A 131 -18.91 4.56 -4.61
CA GLN A 131 -20.21 5.26 -4.70
C GLN A 131 -20.23 6.29 -5.83
N THR A 132 -19.15 7.06 -6.01
CA THR A 132 -19.03 8.01 -7.12
C THR A 132 -19.00 7.27 -8.46
N ALA A 133 -18.22 6.19 -8.58
CA ALA A 133 -18.16 5.39 -9.81
C ALA A 133 -19.51 4.73 -10.16
N ALA A 134 -20.23 4.22 -9.17
CA ALA A 134 -21.58 3.70 -9.33
C ALA A 134 -22.54 4.80 -9.83
N SER A 135 -22.49 5.99 -9.24
CA SER A 135 -23.32 7.13 -9.65
C SER A 135 -23.06 7.55 -11.10
N LEU A 136 -21.80 7.55 -11.54
CA LEU A 136 -21.44 7.83 -12.94
C LEU A 136 -22.00 6.78 -13.90
N CYS A 137 -22.03 5.50 -13.50
CA CYS A 137 -22.64 4.44 -14.31
C CYS A 137 -24.15 4.68 -14.49
N LEU A 138 -24.88 5.10 -13.44
CA LEU A 138 -26.30 5.45 -13.55
C LEU A 138 -26.53 6.62 -14.52
N ILE A 139 -25.74 7.68 -14.41
CA ILE A 139 -25.83 8.85 -15.31
C ILE A 139 -25.55 8.43 -16.77
N GLN A 140 -24.58 7.55 -16.99
CA GLN A 140 -24.27 7.08 -18.35
C GLN A 140 -25.34 6.15 -18.91
N TYR A 141 -25.94 5.30 -18.08
CA TYR A 141 -27.12 4.54 -18.49
C TYR A 141 -28.28 5.45 -18.89
N ASP A 142 -28.61 6.45 -18.06
CA ASP A 142 -29.69 7.41 -18.36
C ASP A 142 -29.48 8.13 -19.70
N ARG A 143 -28.23 8.52 -19.99
CA ARG A 143 -27.87 9.21 -21.23
C ARG A 143 -27.86 8.33 -22.48
N THR A 144 -27.51 7.06 -22.34
CA THR A 144 -27.19 6.19 -23.49
C THR A 144 -28.16 5.04 -23.69
N GLY A 145 -28.87 4.63 -22.64
CA GLY A 145 -29.65 3.40 -22.59
C GLY A 145 -28.82 2.12 -22.64
N ASP A 146 -27.48 2.18 -22.57
CA ASP A 146 -26.62 0.98 -22.66
C ASP A 146 -26.61 0.21 -21.34
N GLU A 147 -27.24 -0.97 -21.34
CA GLU A 147 -27.31 -1.88 -20.19
C GLU A 147 -25.96 -2.29 -19.60
N ARG A 148 -24.85 -2.16 -20.35
CA ARG A 148 -23.52 -2.44 -19.81
C ARG A 148 -23.20 -1.55 -18.61
N PHE A 149 -23.69 -0.32 -18.60
CA PHE A 149 -23.52 0.58 -17.47
C PHE A 149 -24.37 0.16 -16.27
N MET A 150 -25.58 -0.37 -16.47
CA MET A 150 -26.39 -0.94 -15.39
C MET A 150 -25.75 -2.20 -14.78
N ARG A 151 -25.28 -3.13 -15.62
CA ARG A 151 -24.57 -4.32 -15.12
C ARG A 151 -23.29 -3.95 -14.37
N ARG A 152 -22.60 -2.89 -14.82
CA ARG A 152 -21.41 -2.39 -14.14
C ARG A 152 -21.75 -1.72 -12.82
N TYR A 153 -22.84 -0.94 -12.77
CA TYR A 153 -23.37 -0.33 -11.55
C TYR A 153 -23.68 -1.40 -10.49
N GLU A 154 -24.47 -2.42 -10.84
CA GLU A 154 -24.82 -3.54 -9.95
C GLU A 154 -23.55 -4.22 -9.42
N SER A 155 -22.61 -4.55 -10.31
CA SER A 155 -21.34 -5.17 -9.89
C SER A 155 -20.51 -4.31 -8.95
N ILE A 156 -20.56 -2.97 -9.05
CA ILE A 156 -19.85 -2.07 -8.13
C ILE A 156 -20.56 -2.06 -6.77
N CYS A 157 -21.88 -1.94 -6.77
CA CYS A 157 -22.68 -1.90 -5.56
C CYS A 157 -22.53 -3.18 -4.72
N ASP A 158 -22.56 -4.35 -5.36
CA ASP A 158 -22.39 -5.64 -4.69
C ASP A 158 -21.00 -5.77 -4.07
N LYS A 159 -19.96 -5.45 -4.84
CA LYS A 159 -18.56 -5.63 -4.39
C LYS A 159 -18.16 -4.64 -3.31
N ALA A 160 -18.68 -3.42 -3.35
CA ALA A 160 -18.37 -2.38 -2.38
C ALA A 160 -19.36 -2.36 -1.18
N GLY A 161 -20.34 -3.28 -1.14
CA GLY A 161 -21.37 -3.31 -0.09
C GLY A 161 -22.07 -1.96 0.06
N ILE A 162 -22.44 -1.35 -1.08
CA ILE A 162 -23.08 -0.03 -1.11
C ILE A 162 -24.51 -0.15 -0.61
N PHE A 163 -25.22 -1.19 -1.07
CA PHE A 163 -26.51 -1.52 -0.50
C PHE A 163 -26.30 -2.16 0.87
N PRO A 164 -27.14 -1.83 1.86
CA PRO A 164 -27.15 -2.58 3.11
C PRO A 164 -27.41 -4.04 2.76
N ASN A 165 -26.55 -4.95 3.25
CA ASN A 165 -26.80 -6.37 3.14
C ASN A 165 -28.18 -6.64 3.75
N GLU A 166 -28.99 -7.47 3.09
CA GLU A 166 -30.30 -7.92 3.57
C GLU A 166 -30.15 -8.81 4.83
N GLU A 167 -29.72 -8.23 5.93
CA GLU A 167 -30.16 -8.54 7.28
C GLU A 167 -30.63 -7.22 7.89
N ILE A 168 -31.69 -6.67 7.31
CA ILE A 168 -32.57 -5.81 8.09
C ILE A 168 -33.27 -6.78 9.05
N ASP A 169 -32.82 -6.81 10.30
CA ASP A 169 -33.66 -7.28 11.39
C ASP A 169 -34.90 -6.40 11.39
N VAL A 170 -36.00 -6.92 10.83
CA VAL A 170 -37.30 -6.27 10.80
C VAL A 170 -37.93 -6.37 12.18
N ASN A 171 -37.23 -5.84 13.20
CA ASN A 171 -37.85 -5.54 14.47
C ASN A 171 -38.75 -4.32 14.25
N HIS A 172 -40.01 -4.66 13.99
CA HIS A 172 -41.14 -3.80 13.71
C HIS A 172 -41.41 -2.87 14.90
N SER A 173 -40.70 -1.75 15.01
CA SER A 173 -41.09 -0.63 15.87
C SER A 173 -40.50 0.69 15.38
N GLY A 174 -41.09 1.26 14.34
CA GLY A 174 -40.67 2.56 13.83
C GLY A 174 -41.38 2.91 12.53
N SER A 175 -42.62 3.36 12.64
CA SER A 175 -43.49 3.84 11.57
C SER A 175 -42.80 4.83 10.61
N ILE A 176 -42.74 4.49 9.33
CA ILE A 176 -42.56 5.44 8.23
C ILE A 176 -43.97 5.90 7.82
N ASP A 177 -44.43 7.01 8.39
CA ASP A 177 -45.52 7.83 7.89
C ASP A 177 -44.92 9.19 7.52
N LEU A 178 -44.21 9.24 6.40
CA LEU A 178 -43.54 10.47 5.94
C LEU A 178 -43.87 10.84 4.49
N TRP A 179 -44.77 10.11 3.82
CA TRP A 179 -45.07 10.29 2.40
C TRP A 179 -46.57 10.34 2.04
N LYS A 180 -47.49 10.45 3.02
CA LYS A 180 -48.93 10.50 2.74
C LYS A 180 -49.61 11.88 2.83
N ASP A 181 -48.90 12.93 3.24
CA ASP A 181 -49.55 14.25 3.47
C ASP A 181 -49.36 15.29 2.37
N SER A 182 -48.81 14.95 1.19
CA SER A 182 -48.56 15.95 0.13
C SER A 182 -49.55 15.90 -1.04
N ALA A 183 -50.59 15.06 -0.99
CA ALA A 183 -51.45 14.80 -2.15
C ALA A 183 -52.94 15.13 -1.95
N GLN A 184 -53.30 16.01 -1.02
CA GLN A 184 -54.68 16.48 -0.90
C GLN A 184 -54.73 17.90 -0.32
N GLU A 185 -54.69 18.91 -1.18
CA GLU A 185 -55.39 20.17 -0.98
C GLU A 185 -55.40 20.95 -2.31
N GLY A 186 -56.50 20.78 -3.04
CA GLY A 186 -56.70 21.38 -4.36
C GLY A 186 -58.00 20.88 -4.98
N ASP A 187 -59.12 21.17 -4.32
CA ASP A 187 -60.43 21.41 -4.96
C ASP A 187 -61.49 21.69 -3.86
N GLU A 188 -61.81 22.97 -3.66
CA GLU A 188 -63.17 23.56 -3.62
C GLU A 188 -63.12 25.06 -3.26
#